data_AF-A0A378MDM4-F1
#
_entry.id   AF-A0A378MDM4-F1
#
_cell.length_a   1.000
_cell.length_b   1.000
_cell.length_c   1.000
_cell.angle_alpha   90.00
_cell.angle_beta   90.00
_cell.angle_gamma   90.00
#
_symmetry.space_group_name_H-M   'P 1'
#
loop_
_entity.id
_entity.type
_entity.pdbx_description
1 polymer ?
#
loop_
_entity_poly.entity_id
_entity_poly.type
_entity_poly.pdbx_seq_one_letter_code
_entity_poly.pdbx_strand_id
1 'polypeptide(L)' 'MKPTEDNVATNDWKVWGYEHMYTNGEAKGLTKTFIDYMLSGDVQDSLVGKLGYQSIKSMKVDRTADGKVTDVK' A
#
# COMPACT_ATOMS: atom_id res chain seq x y z
N MET A 1 14.63 -17.22 -0.03
CA MET A 1 13.68 -16.37 0.71
C MET A 1 12.27 -16.64 0.20
N LYS A 2 11.24 -16.61 1.05
CA LYS A 2 9.86 -16.97 0.67
C LYS A 2 9.02 -15.69 0.42
N PRO A 3 8.06 -15.71 -0.51
CA PRO A 3 7.13 -14.59 -0.72
C PRO A 3 6.06 -14.58 0.37
N THR A 4 6.42 -14.08 1.55
CA THR A 4 5.50 -13.90 2.69
C THR A 4 5.28 -12.41 2.94
N GLU A 5 4.13 -12.05 3.50
CA GLU A 5 3.79 -10.66 3.81
C GLU A 5 4.82 -10.00 4.74
N ASP A 6 5.34 -10.74 5.72
CA ASP A 6 6.40 -10.26 6.61
C ASP A 6 7.68 -9.88 5.84
N ASN A 7 8.10 -10.71 4.88
CA ASN A 7 9.29 -10.45 4.08
C ASN A 7 9.07 -9.30 3.08
N VAL A 8 7.84 -9.11 2.60
CA VAL A 8 7.50 -7.95 1.77
C VAL A 8 7.52 -6.68 2.62
N ALA A 9 6.97 -6.72 3.84
CA ALA A 9 6.87 -5.58 4.75
C ALA A 9 8.23 -4.97 5.10
N THR A 10 9.27 -5.80 5.24
CA THR A 10 10.64 -5.41 5.56
C THR A 10 11.55 -5.25 4.33
N ASN A 11 11.01 -5.44 3.11
CA ASN A 11 11.75 -5.45 1.85
C ASN A 11 12.83 -6.56 1.72
N ASP A 12 12.75 -7.57 2.58
CA ASP A 12 13.51 -8.81 2.44
C ASP A 12 13.15 -9.50 1.11
N TRP A 13 11.86 -9.63 0.83
CA TRP A 13 11.36 -9.98 -0.50
C TRP A 13 11.23 -8.72 -1.35
N LYS A 14 11.99 -8.63 -2.45
CA LYS A 14 12.11 -7.40 -3.28
C LYS A 14 11.10 -7.27 -4.43
N VAL A 15 10.37 -8.35 -4.74
CA VAL A 15 9.44 -8.39 -5.87
C VAL A 15 8.03 -8.06 -5.38
N TRP A 16 7.73 -6.77 -5.31
CA TRP A 16 6.43 -6.21 -4.93
C TRP A 16 6.27 -4.82 -5.58
N GLY A 17 5.04 -4.31 -5.63
CA GLY A 17 4.71 -2.99 -6.13
C GLY A 17 3.54 -2.38 -5.35
N TYR A 18 3.37 -1.07 -5.47
CA TYR A 18 2.21 -0.38 -4.93
C TYR A 18 1.05 -0.43 -5.93
N GLU A 19 -0.16 -0.58 -5.40
CA GLU A 19 -1.39 -0.34 -6.16
C GLU A 19 -1.74 1.14 -6.05
N HIS A 20 -1.62 1.88 -7.16
CA HIS A 20 -1.79 3.34 -7.17
C HIS A 20 -3.18 3.78 -7.61
N MET A 21 -3.76 4.75 -6.91
CA MET A 21 -4.98 5.46 -7.31
C MET A 21 -4.65 6.92 -7.65
N TYR A 22 -4.23 7.20 -8.88
CA TYR A 22 -3.85 8.54 -9.31
C TYR A 22 -5.06 9.43 -9.62
N THR A 23 -4.93 10.73 -9.36
CA THR A 23 -5.88 11.78 -9.77
C THR A 23 -5.17 12.88 -10.57
N ASN A 24 -5.91 13.54 -11.46
CA ASN A 24 -5.39 14.71 -12.18
C ASN A 24 -5.50 15.96 -11.28
N GLY A 25 -4.45 16.21 -10.50
CA GLY A 25 -4.46 17.21 -9.42
C GLY A 25 -5.10 16.68 -8.14
N GLU A 26 -5.41 17.58 -7.21
CA GLU A 26 -5.99 17.23 -5.92
C GLU A 26 -7.38 16.59 -6.07
N ALA A 27 -7.58 15.42 -5.46
CA ALA A 27 -8.87 14.75 -5.42
C ALA A 27 -9.91 15.60 -4.68
N LYS A 28 -11.12 15.73 -5.23
CA LYS A 28 -12.22 16.51 -4.64
C LYS A 28 -13.54 15.73 -4.67
N GLY A 29 -14.48 16.16 -3.83
CA GLY A 29 -15.83 15.58 -3.76
C GLY A 29 -15.81 14.06 -3.63
N LEU A 30 -16.60 13.38 -4.45
CA LEU A 30 -16.77 11.93 -4.39
C LEU A 30 -15.46 11.15 -4.62
N THR A 31 -14.58 11.63 -5.49
CA THR A 31 -13.29 10.96 -5.75
C THR A 31 -12.42 10.95 -4.49
N LYS A 32 -12.37 12.08 -3.76
CA LYS A 32 -11.66 12.14 -2.48
C LYS A 32 -12.29 11.19 -1.46
N THR A 33 -13.61 11.22 -1.31
CA THR A 33 -14.32 10.34 -0.38
C THR A 33 -14.06 8.86 -0.68
N PHE A 34 -14.00 8.48 -1.95
CA PHE A 34 -13.71 7.11 -2.34
C PHE A 34 -12.26 6.70 -2.01
N ILE A 35 -11.29 7.55 -2.30
CA ILE A 35 -9.88 7.30 -1.95
C ILE A 35 -9.72 7.18 -0.43
N ASP A 36 -10.35 8.07 0.34
CA ASP A 36 -10.32 8.02 1.81
C ASP A 36 -10.95 6.72 2.33
N TYR A 37 -12.04 6.25 1.72
CA TYR A 37 -12.66 4.95 2.04
C TYR A 37 -11.72 3.77 1.72
N MET A 38 -11.04 3.78 0.57
CA MET A 38 -10.08 2.73 0.21
C MET A 38 -8.88 2.66 1.17
N LEU A 39 -8.48 3.79 1.75
CA LEU A 39 -7.42 3.89 2.75
C LEU A 39 -7.89 3.62 4.18
N SER A 40 -9.21 3.53 4.41
CA SER A 40 -9.79 3.31 5.73
C SER A 40 -9.50 1.91 6.29
N GLY A 41 -9.70 1.73 7.60
CA GLY A 41 -9.60 0.41 8.24
C GLY A 41 -10.57 -0.62 7.68
N ASP A 42 -11.78 -0.22 7.30
CA ASP A 42 -12.78 -1.14 6.75
C ASP A 42 -12.24 -1.87 5.52
N VAL A 43 -11.51 -1.17 4.66
CA VAL A 43 -10.91 -1.74 3.44
C VAL A 43 -9.54 -2.35 3.73
N GLN A 44 -8.64 -1.60 4.38
CA GLN A 44 -7.24 -1.99 4.59
C GLN A 44 -7.07 -3.16 5.58
N ASP A 45 -7.97 -3.29 6.55
CA ASP A 45 -7.86 -4.32 7.60
C ASP A 45 -8.75 -5.54 7.28
N SER A 46 -9.55 -5.49 6.20
CA SER A 46 -10.44 -6.58 5.81
C SER A 46 -10.39 -6.98 4.33
N LEU A 47 -10.79 -6.10 3.40
CA LEU A 47 -11.01 -6.45 2.00
C LEU A 47 -9.69 -6.70 1.26
N VAL A 48 -8.67 -5.87 1.51
CA VAL A 48 -7.36 -5.95 0.86
C VAL A 48 -6.71 -7.33 1.10
N GLY A 49 -6.64 -7.75 2.36
CA GLY A 49 -6.07 -9.06 2.72
C GLY A 49 -6.86 -10.24 2.16
N LYS A 50 -8.20 -10.16 2.12
CA LYS A 50 -9.05 -11.22 1.54
C LYS A 50 -8.81 -11.43 0.04
N LEU A 51 -8.37 -10.39 -0.67
CA LEU A 51 -8.05 -10.45 -2.10
C LEU A 51 -6.58 -10.85 -2.37
N GLY A 52 -5.80 -11.15 -1.33
CA GLY A 52 -4.40 -11.55 -1.45
C GLY A 52 -3.42 -10.39 -1.62
N TYR A 53 -3.88 -9.15 -1.40
CA TYR A 53 -3.01 -7.98 -1.35
C TYR A 53 -2.56 -7.71 0.08
N GLN A 54 -1.41 -7.06 0.21
CA GLN A 54 -0.90 -6.60 1.49
C GLN A 54 -1.36 -5.17 1.76
N SER A 55 -1.93 -4.97 2.96
CA SER A 55 -2.31 -3.64 3.45
C SER A 55 -1.10 -2.70 3.51
N ILE A 56 -1.26 -1.46 3.05
CA ILE A 56 -0.18 -0.47 3.14
C ILE A 56 0.18 -0.14 4.60
N LYS A 57 -0.75 -0.36 5.54
CA LYS A 57 -0.51 -0.13 6.98
C LYS A 57 0.46 -1.14 7.60
N SER A 58 0.65 -2.30 6.97
CA SER A 58 1.54 -3.34 7.51
C SER A 58 2.99 -3.17 7.05
N MET A 59 3.23 -2.40 5.99
CA MET A 59 4.57 -2.11 5.47
C MET A 59 5.45 -1.41 6.51
N LYS A 60 6.73 -1.78 6.56
CA LYS A 60 7.76 -1.16 7.41
C LYS A 60 8.75 -0.31 6.62
N VAL A 61 8.63 -0.36 5.29
CA VAL A 61 9.44 0.40 4.35
C VAL A 61 8.56 1.12 3.34
N ASP A 62 9.04 2.26 2.87
CA ASP A 62 8.53 2.97 1.72
C ASP A 62 9.54 2.93 0.57
N ARG A 63 9.04 2.89 -0.67
CA ARG A 63 9.85 2.90 -1.89
C ARG A 63 9.43 4.02 -2.81
N THR A 64 10.37 4.91 -3.11
CA THR A 64 10.13 6.02 -4.05
C THR A 64 10.18 5.53 -5.51
N ALA A 65 9.75 6.38 -6.46
CA ALA A 65 9.64 6.02 -7.87
C ALA A 65 10.99 5.65 -8.54
N ASP A 66 12.12 6.14 -8.01
CA ASP A 66 13.47 5.77 -8.47
C ASP A 66 13.97 4.45 -7.85
N GLY A 67 13.15 3.81 -7.01
CA GLY A 67 13.46 2.55 -6.34
C GLY A 67 14.16 2.69 -4.98
N LYS A 68 14.43 3.91 -4.49
CA LYS A 68 15.04 4.09 -3.16
C LYS A 68 14.07 3.65 -2.06
N VAL A 69 14.55 2.76 -1.17
CA VAL A 69 13.81 2.21 -0.03
C VAL A 69 14.23 2.93 1.27
N THR A 70 13.27 3.27 2.11
CA THR A 70 13.47 3.91 3.43
C THR A 70 12.51 3.35 4.47
N ASP A 71 12.91 3.27 5.72
CA ASP A 71 12.02 2.83 6.79
C ASP A 71 10.87 3.82 7.03
N VAL A 72 9.66 3.30 7.22
CA VAL A 72 8.50 4.09 7.66
C VAL A 72 8.66 4.34 9.16
N LYS A 73 8.69 5.61 9.57
CA LYS A 73 8.81 6.01 10.98
C LYS A 73 7.51 5.87 11.74
#